data_AF-A0A212C1H1-F1
#
_entry.id   AF-A0A212C1H1-F1
#
_cell.length_a   1.000
_cell.length_b   1.000
_cell.length_c   1.000
_cell.angle_alpha   90.00
_cell.angle_beta   90.00
_cell.angle_gamma   90.00
#
_symmetry.space_group_name_H-M   'P 1'
#
loop_
_entity.id
_entity.type
_entity.pdbx_description
1 polymer ?
#
loop_
_entity_poly.entity_id
_entity_poly.type
_entity_poly.pdbx_seq_one_letter_code
_entity_poly.pdbx_strand_id
1 'polypeptide(L)'
;MLCVDVAPADGASIQQTLKLLEEKLKSVDVGLQGLREKGQGLLDQISNQASWAYGKDVTIENKENVDHIQGVMEDMQLRKQRCEDMVDVRRLKMLQMVQLFKCEEDAAQAVEWLSELLDALLKTHTRLGDDAQETKVLLEKHRKFVDVAQSTYDYGRQLLQATVVLCQSLRCTSRSSGDTLPRLNRVWKQFTIASEERVHRLEMAIAFHSNAEKILQDCPEEPEAINDEEQFDEVEAVGKSLLDRLTVPVVYPDGTEQYFGSPSDMASTAEHIRDRMKLVSLKRQQLRHPEMMTTES
;
A
#
# COMPACT_ATOMS: atom_id res chain seq x y z
N MET A 1 -32.90 -3.65 23.30
CA MET A 1 -32.47 -4.48 22.16
C MET A 1 -31.70 -3.56 21.22
N LEU A 2 -30.38 -3.49 21.42
CA LEU A 2 -29.47 -2.64 20.64
C LEU A 2 -29.51 -3.09 19.18
N CYS A 3 -29.46 -2.11 18.27
CA CYS A 3 -29.39 -2.24 16.81
C CYS A 3 -29.07 -3.66 16.33
N VAL A 4 -30.10 -4.35 15.83
CA VAL A 4 -30.00 -5.60 15.08
C VAL A 4 -28.89 -5.48 14.04
N ASP A 5 -28.15 -6.57 13.87
CA ASP A 5 -27.09 -6.74 12.89
C ASP A 5 -27.48 -6.09 11.56
N VAL A 6 -26.72 -5.07 11.16
CA VAL A 6 -26.77 -4.61 9.77
C VAL A 6 -26.18 -5.76 8.97
N ALA A 7 -27.05 -6.52 8.32
CA ALA A 7 -26.62 -7.60 7.44
C ALA A 7 -25.62 -7.03 6.42
N PRO A 8 -24.55 -7.78 6.07
CA PRO A 8 -23.58 -7.34 5.09
C PRO A 8 -24.26 -7.22 3.72
N ALA A 9 -24.79 -6.04 3.42
CA ALA A 9 -25.24 -5.66 2.10
C ALA A 9 -24.11 -4.89 1.42
N ASP A 10 -24.11 -4.87 0.08
CA ASP A 10 -23.13 -4.13 -0.71
C ASP A 10 -23.05 -2.64 -0.30
N GLY A 11 -21.92 -1.99 -0.62
CA GLY A 11 -21.69 -0.60 -0.23
C GLY A 11 -22.80 0.35 -0.70
N ALA A 12 -23.47 0.05 -1.81
CA ALA A 12 -24.61 0.79 -2.34
C ALA A 12 -25.85 0.69 -1.45
N SER A 13 -26.19 -0.51 -0.97
CA SER A 13 -27.31 -0.74 -0.04
C SER A 13 -27.11 -0.03 1.30
N ILE A 14 -25.85 0.01 1.79
CA ILE A 14 -25.49 0.73 3.00
C ILE A 14 -25.69 2.24 2.81
N GLN A 15 -25.26 2.80 1.67
CA GLN A 15 -25.47 4.21 1.34
C GLN A 15 -26.96 4.57 1.20
N GLN A 16 -27.76 3.70 0.56
CA GLN A 16 -29.19 3.91 0.44
C GLN A 16 -29.89 3.89 1.80
N THR A 17 -29.50 2.96 2.67
CA THR A 17 -30.05 2.86 4.03
C THR A 17 -29.64 4.06 4.89
N LEU A 18 -28.43 4.60 4.71
CA LEU A 18 -27.99 5.84 5.35
C LEU A 18 -28.85 7.02 4.94
N LYS A 19 -29.11 7.17 3.63
CA LYS A 19 -29.98 8.23 3.10
C LYS A 19 -31.40 8.13 3.68
N LEU A 20 -31.96 6.93 3.71
CA LEU A 20 -33.29 6.71 4.30
C LEU A 20 -33.31 7.07 5.80
N LEU A 21 -32.26 6.73 6.54
CA LEU A 21 -32.13 7.08 7.96
C LEU A 21 -32.15 8.60 8.18
N GLU A 22 -31.43 9.36 7.34
CA GLU A 22 -31.41 10.82 7.37
C GLU A 22 -32.78 11.44 7.05
N GLU A 23 -33.48 10.90 6.05
CA GLU A 23 -34.84 11.35 5.69
C GLU A 23 -35.84 11.10 6.84
N LYS A 24 -35.74 9.95 7.50
CA LYS A 24 -36.58 9.62 8.66
C LYS A 24 -36.28 10.52 9.86
N LEU A 25 -35.01 10.84 10.12
CA LEU A 25 -34.63 11.76 11.20
C LEU A 25 -35.23 13.15 10.96
N LYS A 26 -35.09 13.70 9.74
CA LYS A 26 -35.70 14.98 9.36
C LYS A 26 -37.22 14.99 9.56
N SER A 27 -37.89 13.89 9.22
CA SER A 27 -39.34 13.77 9.43
C SER A 27 -39.72 13.79 10.92
N VAL A 28 -38.91 13.18 11.79
CA VAL A 28 -39.11 13.20 13.24
C VAL A 28 -38.91 14.61 13.79
N ASP A 29 -37.87 15.33 13.33
CA ASP A 29 -37.61 16.70 13.72
C ASP A 29 -38.76 17.64 13.40
N VAL A 30 -39.28 17.58 12.17
CA VAL A 30 -40.44 18.39 11.75
C VAL A 30 -41.67 18.09 12.61
N GLY A 31 -41.93 16.80 12.90
CA GLY A 31 -43.05 16.39 13.74
C GLY A 31 -42.95 16.92 15.17
N LEU A 32 -41.76 16.87 15.77
CA LEU A 32 -41.51 17.35 17.13
C LEU A 32 -41.51 18.87 17.24
N GLN A 33 -41.02 19.57 16.21
CA GLN A 33 -41.14 21.02 16.12
C GLN A 33 -42.61 21.44 16.11
N GLY A 34 -43.43 20.79 15.28
CA GLY A 34 -44.88 21.03 15.25
C GLY A 34 -45.59 20.69 16.57
N LEU A 35 -45.14 19.67 17.30
CA LEU A 35 -45.65 19.35 18.64
C LEU A 35 -45.35 20.49 19.62
N ARG A 36 -44.11 20.99 19.63
CA ARG A 36 -43.66 22.09 20.50
C ARG A 36 -44.45 23.37 20.24
N GLU A 37 -44.64 23.73 18.98
CA GLU A 37 -45.42 24.92 18.59
C GLU A 37 -46.87 24.84 19.06
N LYS A 38 -47.51 23.66 18.89
CA LYS A 38 -48.87 23.43 19.39
C LYS A 38 -48.95 23.44 20.91
N GLY A 39 -47.97 22.84 21.59
CA GLY A 39 -47.88 22.86 23.06
C GLY A 39 -47.73 24.27 23.62
N GLN A 40 -46.88 25.10 23.00
CA GLN A 40 -46.75 26.51 23.37
C GLN A 40 -48.05 27.28 23.15
N GLY A 41 -48.71 27.09 22.00
CA GLY A 41 -49.99 27.73 21.72
C GLY A 41 -51.08 27.35 22.74
N LEU A 42 -51.10 26.11 23.22
CA LEU A 42 -52.01 25.68 24.30
C LEU A 42 -51.68 26.35 25.64
N LEU A 43 -50.39 26.45 25.99
CA LEU A 43 -49.96 27.15 27.21
C LEU A 43 -50.36 28.63 27.18
N ASP A 44 -50.21 29.30 26.04
CA ASP A 44 -50.60 30.70 25.86
C ASP A 44 -52.12 30.88 25.99
N GLN A 45 -52.92 29.96 25.44
CA GLN A 45 -54.38 29.98 25.58
C GLN A 45 -54.84 29.77 27.03
N ILE A 46 -54.24 28.81 27.73
CA ILE A 46 -54.53 28.50 29.13
C ILE A 46 -54.16 29.66 30.05
N SER A 47 -53.03 30.32 29.76
CA SER A 47 -52.53 31.45 30.58
C SER A 47 -53.34 32.74 30.35
N ASN A 48 -53.94 32.92 29.17
CA ASN A 48 -54.73 34.10 28.81
C ASN A 48 -56.24 33.92 29.01
N GLN A 49 -56.67 32.83 29.67
CA GLN A 49 -58.08 32.54 29.90
C GLN A 49 -58.65 33.45 31.00
N ALA A 50 -59.03 34.68 30.65
CA ALA A 50 -59.75 35.58 31.55
C ALA A 50 -61.20 35.08 31.75
N SER A 51 -61.60 34.92 33.00
CA SER A 51 -62.98 34.63 33.38
C SER A 51 -63.84 35.88 33.12
N TRP A 52 -64.67 35.86 32.07
CA TRP A 52 -65.74 36.84 31.90
C TRP A 52 -66.94 36.49 32.81
N ALA A 53 -66.69 36.35 34.11
CA ALA A 53 -67.74 36.27 35.11
C ALA A 53 -68.04 37.69 35.60
N TYR A 54 -69.26 38.16 35.32
CA TYR A 54 -69.88 39.39 35.81
C TYR A 54 -69.27 39.89 37.14
N GLY A 55 -68.26 40.77 37.05
CA GLY A 55 -67.69 41.50 38.18
C GLY A 55 -66.87 40.73 39.22
N LYS A 56 -66.44 39.48 38.97
CA LYS A 56 -65.53 38.78 39.89
C LYS A 56 -64.43 38.07 39.10
N ASP A 57 -63.20 38.57 39.22
CA ASP A 57 -62.00 37.91 38.73
C ASP A 57 -61.84 36.60 39.52
N VAL A 58 -62.26 35.49 38.91
CA VAL A 58 -61.98 34.15 39.42
C VAL A 58 -60.89 33.60 38.53
N THR A 59 -59.65 33.63 39.01
CA THR A 59 -58.53 32.93 38.40
C THR A 59 -58.81 31.43 38.44
N ILE A 60 -58.99 30.80 37.28
CA ILE A 60 -59.04 29.34 37.17
C ILE A 60 -57.59 28.84 37.31
N GLU A 61 -57.29 28.11 38.39
CA GLU A 61 -55.97 27.53 38.60
C GLU A 61 -55.75 26.34 37.64
N ASN A 62 -55.23 26.62 36.45
CA ASN A 62 -54.89 25.59 35.45
C ASN A 62 -53.49 24.98 35.64
N LYS A 63 -52.91 25.06 36.84
CA LYS A 63 -51.53 24.68 37.11
C LYS A 63 -51.22 23.23 36.71
N GLU A 64 -52.09 22.28 37.06
CA GLU A 64 -51.90 20.86 36.72
C GLU A 64 -51.84 20.63 35.20
N ASN A 65 -52.65 21.35 34.42
CA ASN A 65 -52.66 21.26 32.96
C ASN A 65 -51.40 21.90 32.34
N VAL A 66 -50.95 23.03 32.91
CA VAL A 66 -49.68 23.67 32.50
C VAL A 66 -48.51 22.75 32.75
N ASP A 67 -48.40 22.20 33.96
CA ASP A 67 -47.36 21.25 34.35
C ASP A 67 -47.39 20.00 33.47
N HIS A 68 -48.59 19.49 33.14
CA HIS A 68 -48.74 18.34 32.24
C HIS A 68 -48.28 18.64 30.81
N ILE A 69 -48.67 19.77 30.22
CA ILE A 69 -48.28 20.16 28.85
C ILE A 69 -46.77 20.37 28.77
N GLN A 70 -46.18 21.05 29.77
CA GLN A 70 -44.73 21.21 29.88
C GLN A 70 -44.03 19.85 30.00
N GLY A 71 -44.53 18.98 30.88
CA GLY A 71 -43.99 17.63 31.07
C GLY A 71 -44.01 16.80 29.78
N VAL A 72 -45.10 16.82 29.00
CA VAL A 72 -45.16 16.12 27.70
C VAL A 72 -44.17 16.68 26.69
N MET A 73 -44.00 18.01 26.62
CA MET A 73 -43.02 18.63 25.72
C MET A 73 -41.57 18.28 26.11
N GLU A 74 -41.25 18.28 27.41
CA GLU A 74 -39.95 17.87 27.93
C GLU A 74 -39.66 16.38 27.65
N ASP A 75 -40.64 15.50 27.92
CA ASP A 75 -40.56 14.07 27.64
C ASP A 75 -40.27 13.80 26.16
N MET A 76 -40.96 14.52 25.27
CA MET A 76 -40.78 14.35 23.83
C MET A 76 -39.43 14.89 23.35
N GLN A 77 -38.92 15.96 23.98
CA GLN A 77 -37.57 16.43 23.74
C GLN A 77 -36.51 15.41 24.19
N LEU A 78 -36.69 14.76 25.33
CA LEU A 78 -35.79 13.69 25.79
C LEU A 78 -35.83 12.47 24.87
N ARG A 79 -37.02 12.09 24.37
CA ARG A 79 -37.16 11.01 23.38
C ARG A 79 -36.50 11.36 22.05
N LYS A 80 -36.57 12.63 21.63
CA LYS A 80 -35.86 13.14 20.45
C LYS A 80 -34.36 12.89 20.59
N GLN A 81 -33.78 13.35 21.69
CA GLN A 81 -32.34 13.22 21.94
C GLN A 81 -31.90 11.76 21.90
N ARG A 82 -32.65 10.86 22.54
CA ARG A 82 -32.37 9.41 22.49
C ARG A 82 -32.46 8.83 21.06
N CYS A 83 -33.37 9.37 20.24
CA CYS A 83 -33.50 8.96 18.84
C CYS A 83 -32.30 9.43 18.01
N GLU A 84 -31.89 10.69 18.19
CA GLU A 84 -30.68 11.26 17.56
C GLU A 84 -29.44 10.44 17.93
N ASP A 85 -29.21 10.18 19.22
CA ASP A 85 -28.08 9.36 19.69
C ASP A 85 -28.06 7.97 19.04
N MET A 86 -29.22 7.32 18.92
CA MET A 86 -29.33 5.99 18.31
C MET A 86 -29.09 6.03 16.79
N VAL A 87 -29.54 7.09 16.12
CA VAL A 87 -29.29 7.33 14.69
C VAL A 87 -27.81 7.56 14.45
N ASP A 88 -27.13 8.34 15.29
CA ASP A 88 -25.69 8.60 15.18
C ASP A 88 -24.86 7.33 15.34
N VAL A 89 -25.19 6.49 16.33
CA VAL A 89 -24.55 5.17 16.50
C VAL A 89 -24.76 4.29 15.26
N ARG A 90 -25.98 4.27 14.70
CA ARG A 90 -26.28 3.49 13.49
C ARG A 90 -25.53 4.03 12.28
N ARG A 91 -25.49 5.35 12.10
CA ARG A 91 -24.74 6.04 11.03
C ARG A 91 -23.27 5.68 11.08
N LEU A 92 -22.66 5.77 12.27
CA LEU A 92 -21.26 5.43 12.48
C LEU A 92 -20.96 3.98 12.07
N LYS A 93 -21.76 3.02 12.53
CA LYS A 93 -21.60 1.61 12.15
C LYS A 93 -21.68 1.39 10.65
N MET A 94 -22.61 2.06 9.98
CA MET A 94 -22.76 1.94 8.54
C MET A 94 -21.56 2.53 7.78
N LEU A 95 -21.03 3.68 8.21
CA LEU A 95 -19.80 4.25 7.65
C LEU A 95 -18.60 3.34 7.87
N GLN A 96 -18.48 2.75 9.06
CA GLN A 96 -17.44 1.76 9.36
C GLN A 96 -17.54 0.52 8.46
N MET A 97 -18.75 0.04 8.15
CA MET A 97 -18.95 -1.06 7.20
C MET A 97 -18.51 -0.66 5.79
N VAL A 98 -18.88 0.53 5.29
CA VAL A 98 -18.40 1.00 3.98
C VAL A 98 -16.86 1.06 3.94
N GLN A 99 -16.23 1.58 5.00
CA GLN A 99 -14.78 1.64 5.09
C GLN A 99 -14.15 0.23 5.12
N LEU A 100 -14.80 -0.73 5.78
CA LEU A 100 -14.33 -2.11 5.84
C LEU A 100 -14.25 -2.72 4.43
N PHE A 101 -15.32 -2.61 3.64
CA PHE A 101 -15.33 -3.09 2.25
C PHE A 101 -14.23 -2.44 1.41
N LYS A 102 -14.07 -1.11 1.56
CA LYS A 102 -13.06 -0.37 0.81
C LYS A 102 -11.64 -0.81 1.21
N CYS A 103 -11.37 -1.00 2.49
CA CYS A 103 -10.06 -1.49 2.94
C CYS A 103 -9.76 -2.90 2.42
N GLU A 104 -10.76 -3.80 2.35
CA GLU A 104 -10.58 -5.13 1.76
C GLU A 104 -10.28 -5.06 0.26
N GLU A 105 -11.01 -4.23 -0.49
CA GLU A 105 -10.81 -4.00 -1.93
C GLU A 105 -9.43 -3.39 -2.21
N ASP A 106 -9.09 -2.30 -1.52
CA ASP A 106 -7.81 -1.61 -1.68
C ASP A 106 -6.63 -2.54 -1.29
N ALA A 107 -6.81 -3.42 -0.29
CA ALA A 107 -5.79 -4.38 0.11
C ALA A 107 -5.58 -5.46 -0.95
N ALA A 108 -6.65 -5.93 -1.60
CA ALA A 108 -6.54 -6.84 -2.74
C ALA A 108 -5.82 -6.16 -3.91
N GLN A 109 -6.14 -4.89 -4.18
CA GLN A 109 -5.46 -4.12 -5.22
C GLN A 109 -3.97 -3.93 -4.95
N ALA A 110 -3.57 -3.73 -3.69
CA ALA A 110 -2.16 -3.64 -3.31
C ALA A 110 -1.38 -4.94 -3.62
N VAL A 111 -2.03 -6.12 -3.52
CA VAL A 111 -1.44 -7.40 -3.93
C VAL A 111 -1.19 -7.43 -5.43
N GLU A 112 -2.13 -6.96 -6.24
CA GLU A 112 -1.98 -6.93 -7.70
C GLU A 112 -0.87 -5.96 -8.11
N TRP A 113 -0.84 -4.74 -7.56
CA TRP A 113 0.25 -3.79 -7.81
C TRP A 113 1.63 -4.34 -7.44
N LEU A 114 1.73 -5.04 -6.29
CA LEU A 114 3.00 -5.65 -5.90
C LEU A 114 3.40 -6.80 -6.84
N SER A 115 2.42 -7.54 -7.37
CA SER A 115 2.64 -8.60 -8.35
C SER A 115 3.11 -8.03 -9.70
N GLU A 116 2.54 -6.91 -10.13
CA GLU A 116 2.99 -6.16 -11.32
C GLU A 116 4.42 -5.64 -11.16
N LEU A 117 4.79 -5.15 -9.96
CA LEU A 117 6.17 -4.75 -9.66
C LEU A 117 7.14 -5.94 -9.73
N LEU A 118 6.76 -7.10 -9.19
CA LEU A 118 7.56 -8.33 -9.32
C LEU A 118 7.75 -8.72 -10.80
N ASP A 119 6.69 -8.69 -11.59
CA ASP A 119 6.75 -9.00 -13.01
C ASP A 119 7.65 -8.00 -13.78
N ALA A 120 7.52 -6.71 -13.48
CA ALA A 120 8.36 -5.66 -14.05
C ALA A 120 9.84 -5.85 -13.69
N LEU A 121 10.14 -6.20 -12.43
CA LEU A 121 11.49 -6.52 -11.98
C LEU A 121 12.11 -7.63 -12.84
N LEU A 122 11.38 -8.72 -13.05
CA LEU A 122 11.93 -9.86 -13.78
C LEU A 122 12.07 -9.59 -15.27
N LYS A 123 11.10 -8.91 -15.90
CA LYS A 123 11.06 -8.70 -17.35
C LYS A 123 11.96 -7.57 -17.84
N THR A 124 12.05 -6.47 -17.09
CA THR A 124 12.66 -5.22 -17.60
C THR A 124 14.03 -4.95 -16.99
N HIS A 125 14.31 -5.50 -15.81
CA HIS A 125 15.55 -5.27 -15.09
C HIS A 125 16.54 -6.41 -15.32
N THR A 126 16.94 -6.58 -16.58
CA THR A 126 17.84 -7.63 -17.05
C THR A 126 19.27 -7.12 -17.26
N ARG A 127 19.40 -5.86 -17.68
CA ARG A 127 20.69 -5.20 -17.92
C ARG A 127 21.51 -5.01 -16.63
N LEU A 128 22.82 -5.17 -16.77
CA LEU A 128 23.83 -4.96 -15.73
C LEU A 128 24.74 -3.73 -15.96
N GLY A 129 24.58 -3.02 -17.08
CA GLY A 129 25.40 -1.85 -17.43
C GLY A 129 26.71 -2.22 -18.11
N ASP A 130 27.24 -1.27 -18.88
CA ASP A 130 28.40 -1.47 -19.75
C ASP A 130 29.72 -1.12 -19.05
N ASP A 131 29.66 -0.34 -17.96
CA ASP A 131 30.79 0.01 -17.10
C ASP A 131 30.39 0.17 -15.63
N ALA A 132 31.39 0.35 -14.75
CA ALA A 132 31.18 0.41 -13.30
C ALA A 132 30.31 1.60 -12.88
N GLN A 133 30.37 2.71 -13.61
CA GLN A 133 29.59 3.91 -13.31
C GLN A 133 28.12 3.72 -13.71
N GLU A 134 27.86 3.17 -14.89
CA GLU A 134 26.50 2.84 -15.32
C GLU A 134 25.86 1.79 -14.40
N THR A 135 26.59 0.74 -14.02
CA THR A 135 26.06 -0.27 -13.09
C THR A 135 25.70 0.33 -11.73
N LYS A 136 26.51 1.26 -11.19
CA LYS A 136 26.18 2.00 -9.95
C LYS A 136 24.90 2.82 -10.11
N VAL A 137 24.69 3.47 -11.27
CA VAL A 137 23.45 4.19 -11.56
C VAL A 137 22.25 3.24 -11.64
N LEU A 138 22.42 2.04 -12.24
CA LEU A 138 21.38 1.02 -12.27
C LEU A 138 21.03 0.49 -10.87
N LEU A 139 22.03 0.32 -10.00
CA LEU A 139 21.82 -0.08 -8.60
C LEU A 139 21.05 0.99 -7.82
N GLU A 140 21.36 2.27 -8.02
CA GLU A 140 20.63 3.36 -7.38
C GLU A 140 19.18 3.48 -7.88
N LYS A 141 18.96 3.29 -9.19
CA LYS A 141 17.60 3.19 -9.75
C LYS A 141 16.84 2.00 -9.17
N HIS A 142 17.52 0.86 -9.00
CA HIS A 142 16.94 -0.34 -8.39
C HIS A 142 16.52 -0.10 -6.94
N ARG A 143 17.34 0.59 -6.13
CA ARG A 143 16.98 0.95 -4.74
C ARG A 143 15.68 1.75 -4.68
N LYS A 144 15.53 2.77 -5.51
CA LYS A 144 14.28 3.57 -5.59
C LYS A 144 13.08 2.72 -6.01
N PHE A 145 13.29 1.74 -6.89
CA PHE A 145 12.25 0.81 -7.29
C PHE A 145 11.83 -0.11 -6.12
N VAL A 146 12.78 -0.58 -5.31
CA VAL A 146 12.50 -1.33 -4.08
C VAL A 146 11.72 -0.50 -3.06
N ASP A 147 12.03 0.80 -2.92
CA ASP A 147 11.30 1.70 -2.01
C ASP A 147 9.82 1.83 -2.41
N VAL A 148 9.53 1.86 -3.72
CA VAL A 148 8.15 1.86 -4.24
C VAL A 148 7.44 0.56 -3.84
N ALA A 149 8.07 -0.59 -4.06
CA ALA A 149 7.49 -1.90 -3.71
C ALA A 149 7.26 -2.05 -2.19
N GLN A 150 8.21 -1.59 -1.37
CA GLN A 150 8.09 -1.58 0.09
C GLN A 150 6.89 -0.72 0.53
N SER A 151 6.75 0.48 -0.05
CA SER A 151 5.62 1.38 0.24
C SER A 151 4.27 0.75 -0.14
N THR A 152 4.20 0.06 -1.28
CA THR A 152 3.00 -0.68 -1.71
C THR A 152 2.67 -1.84 -0.75
N TYR A 153 3.68 -2.60 -0.30
CA TYR A 153 3.50 -3.66 0.68
C TYR A 153 2.99 -3.12 2.03
N ASP A 154 3.61 -2.05 2.53
CA ASP A 154 3.22 -1.43 3.79
C ASP A 154 1.81 -0.83 3.73
N TYR A 155 1.44 -0.21 2.59
CA TYR A 155 0.08 0.25 2.36
C TYR A 155 -0.93 -0.90 2.47
N GLY A 156 -0.68 -2.03 1.79
CA GLY A 156 -1.52 -3.23 1.89
C GLY A 156 -1.65 -3.75 3.32
N ARG A 157 -0.55 -3.76 4.10
CA ARG A 157 -0.57 -4.16 5.51
C ARG A 157 -1.38 -3.22 6.40
N GLN A 158 -1.26 -1.91 6.18
CA GLN A 158 -2.01 -0.90 6.93
C GLN A 158 -3.52 -1.04 6.68
N LEU A 159 -3.92 -1.29 5.44
CA LEU A 159 -5.32 -1.56 5.09
C LEU A 159 -5.84 -2.82 5.79
N LEU A 160 -5.07 -3.90 5.79
CA LEU A 160 -5.43 -5.14 6.48
C LEU A 160 -5.53 -4.94 8.01
N GLN A 161 -4.66 -4.12 8.59
CA GLN A 161 -4.75 -3.74 10.00
C GLN A 161 -6.02 -2.91 10.28
N ALA A 162 -6.36 -1.96 9.40
CA ALA A 162 -7.59 -1.19 9.50
C ALA A 162 -8.84 -2.10 9.42
N THR A 163 -8.83 -3.10 8.52
CA THR A 163 -9.87 -4.15 8.44
C THR A 163 -10.05 -4.87 9.77
N VAL A 164 -8.96 -5.27 10.44
CA VAL A 164 -9.04 -5.91 11.77
C VAL A 164 -9.67 -5.00 12.82
N VAL A 165 -9.27 -3.72 12.88
CA VAL A 165 -9.82 -2.74 13.82
C VAL A 165 -11.31 -2.49 13.56
N LEU A 166 -11.71 -2.38 12.29
CA LEU A 166 -13.10 -2.20 11.88
C LEU A 166 -13.95 -3.42 12.23
N CYS A 167 -13.45 -4.65 11.99
CA CYS A 167 -14.13 -5.88 12.38
C CYS A 167 -14.34 -5.95 13.91
N GLN A 168 -13.36 -5.53 14.71
CA GLN A 168 -13.51 -5.46 16.17
C GLN A 168 -14.57 -4.44 16.60
N SER A 169 -14.53 -3.23 16.02
CA SER A 169 -15.53 -2.17 16.29
C SER A 169 -16.95 -2.61 15.94
N LEU A 170 -17.10 -3.29 14.80
CA LEU A 170 -18.37 -3.79 14.29
C LEU A 170 -18.82 -5.11 14.93
N ARG A 171 -17.95 -5.77 15.72
CA ARG A 171 -18.15 -7.14 16.25
C ARG A 171 -18.40 -8.17 15.14
N CYS A 172 -17.80 -7.96 13.96
CA CYS A 172 -17.87 -8.89 12.83
C CYS A 172 -16.77 -9.97 12.99
N THR A 173 -17.11 -11.12 13.59
CA THR A 173 -16.14 -12.18 13.87
C THR A 173 -15.90 -13.16 12.72
N SER A 174 -16.74 -13.17 11.67
CA SER A 174 -16.62 -14.12 10.56
C SER A 174 -16.11 -13.49 9.25
N ARG A 175 -15.76 -12.20 9.24
CA ARG A 175 -15.19 -11.51 8.08
C ARG A 175 -13.67 -11.45 8.23
N SER A 176 -12.98 -12.34 7.54
CA SER A 176 -11.52 -12.24 7.39
C SER A 176 -11.21 -12.07 5.91
N SER A 177 -10.36 -11.11 5.56
CA SER A 177 -9.61 -11.04 4.29
C SER A 177 -8.57 -12.17 4.22
N GLY A 178 -8.98 -13.38 4.61
CA GLY A 178 -8.11 -14.41 5.19
C GLY A 178 -7.01 -14.88 4.25
N ASP A 179 -7.20 -14.75 2.95
CA ASP A 179 -6.22 -15.08 1.91
C ASP A 179 -5.41 -13.86 1.45
N THR A 180 -5.92 -12.63 1.57
CA THR A 180 -5.24 -11.40 1.14
C THR A 180 -3.90 -11.20 1.86
N LEU A 181 -3.85 -11.38 3.19
CA LEU A 181 -2.60 -11.22 3.94
C LEU A 181 -1.56 -12.29 3.55
N PRO A 182 -1.88 -13.60 3.50
CA PRO A 182 -0.98 -14.61 2.95
C PRO A 182 -0.51 -14.31 1.52
N ARG A 183 -1.40 -13.87 0.63
CA ARG A 183 -1.05 -13.50 -0.76
C ARG A 183 -0.08 -12.32 -0.79
N LEU A 184 -0.37 -11.25 -0.06
CA LEU A 184 0.50 -10.07 0.05
C LEU A 184 1.90 -10.45 0.53
N ASN A 185 1.99 -11.24 1.61
CA ASN A 185 3.26 -11.72 2.15
C ASN A 185 4.01 -12.65 1.18
N ARG A 186 3.29 -13.49 0.43
CA ARG A 186 3.90 -14.37 -0.57
C ARG A 186 4.55 -13.56 -1.68
N VAL A 187 3.81 -12.63 -2.29
CA VAL A 187 4.33 -11.79 -3.38
C VAL A 187 5.48 -10.91 -2.88
N TRP A 188 5.36 -10.34 -1.67
CA TRP A 188 6.45 -9.58 -1.06
C TRP A 188 7.71 -10.41 -0.90
N LYS A 189 7.59 -11.64 -0.38
CA LYS A 189 8.74 -12.53 -0.22
C LYS A 189 9.38 -12.89 -1.56
N GLN A 190 8.58 -13.13 -2.60
CA GLN A 190 9.09 -13.36 -3.96
C GLN A 190 9.82 -12.12 -4.49
N PHE A 191 9.23 -10.93 -4.32
CA PHE A 191 9.85 -9.66 -4.68
C PHE A 191 11.19 -9.44 -3.97
N THR A 192 11.27 -9.67 -2.66
CA THR A 192 12.52 -9.52 -1.89
C THR A 192 13.61 -10.45 -2.42
N ILE A 193 13.31 -11.74 -2.64
CA ILE A 193 14.29 -12.71 -3.14
C ILE A 193 14.78 -12.33 -4.55
N ALA A 194 13.87 -11.97 -5.46
CA ALA A 194 14.26 -11.51 -6.80
C ALA A 194 15.07 -10.21 -6.72
N SER A 195 14.70 -9.28 -5.86
CA SER A 195 15.40 -8.00 -5.68
C SER A 195 16.82 -8.21 -5.16
N GLU A 196 17.00 -9.05 -4.15
CA GLU A 196 18.31 -9.42 -3.60
C GLU A 196 19.19 -10.07 -4.67
N GLU A 197 18.63 -10.95 -5.49
CA GLU A 197 19.36 -11.55 -6.60
C GLU A 197 19.82 -10.51 -7.62
N ARG A 198 18.97 -9.54 -7.96
CA ARG A 198 19.37 -8.45 -8.85
C ARG A 198 20.46 -7.58 -8.24
N VAL A 199 20.36 -7.23 -6.96
CA VAL A 199 21.41 -6.47 -6.25
C VAL A 199 22.73 -7.21 -6.33
N HIS A 200 22.74 -8.51 -6.02
CA HIS A 200 23.93 -9.33 -6.08
C HIS A 200 24.57 -9.34 -7.48
N ARG A 201 23.77 -9.51 -8.54
CA ARG A 201 24.27 -9.45 -9.93
C ARG A 201 24.87 -8.09 -10.28
N LEU A 202 24.25 -7.00 -9.84
CA LEU A 202 24.77 -5.63 -10.06
C LEU A 202 26.06 -5.39 -9.28
N GLU A 203 26.17 -5.85 -8.04
CA GLU A 203 27.39 -5.72 -7.23
C GLU A 203 28.56 -6.52 -7.85
N MET A 204 28.30 -7.74 -8.31
CA MET A 204 29.28 -8.53 -9.06
C MET A 204 29.72 -7.82 -10.35
N ALA A 205 28.77 -7.22 -11.08
CA ALA A 205 29.09 -6.44 -12.29
C ALA A 205 29.91 -5.18 -11.98
N ILE A 206 29.64 -4.48 -10.87
CA ILE A 206 30.48 -3.34 -10.42
C ILE A 206 31.90 -3.81 -10.13
N ALA A 207 32.06 -4.92 -9.41
CA ALA A 207 33.38 -5.48 -9.11
C ALA A 207 34.13 -5.88 -10.39
N PHE A 208 33.46 -6.60 -11.29
CA PHE A 208 34.00 -6.98 -12.59
C PHE A 208 34.46 -5.76 -13.40
N HIS A 209 33.58 -4.79 -13.59
CA HIS A 209 33.88 -3.60 -14.40
C HIS A 209 34.98 -2.75 -13.79
N SER A 210 34.98 -2.57 -12.47
CA SER A 210 36.00 -1.77 -11.76
C SER A 210 37.38 -2.42 -11.86
N ASN A 211 37.47 -3.74 -11.70
CA ASN A 211 38.73 -4.45 -11.81
C ASN A 211 39.23 -4.49 -13.27
N ALA A 212 38.33 -4.73 -14.23
CA ALA A 212 38.67 -4.67 -15.66
C ALA A 212 39.12 -3.26 -16.10
N GLU A 213 38.49 -2.20 -15.58
CA GLU A 213 38.85 -0.82 -15.90
C GLU A 213 40.25 -0.45 -15.40
N LYS A 214 40.63 -0.84 -14.19
CA LYS A 214 41.99 -0.64 -13.66
C LYS A 214 43.04 -1.22 -14.62
N ILE A 215 42.90 -2.50 -14.96
CA ILE A 215 43.81 -3.21 -15.89
C ILE A 215 43.89 -2.52 -17.27
N LEU A 216 42.76 -2.03 -17.78
CA LEU A 216 42.71 -1.42 -19.11
C LEU A 216 43.25 0.02 -19.13
N GLN A 217 43.10 0.77 -18.03
CA GLN A 217 43.59 2.15 -17.88
C GLN A 217 45.06 2.23 -17.47
N ASP A 218 45.60 1.21 -16.78
CA ASP A 218 46.99 1.20 -16.37
C ASP A 218 47.90 1.21 -17.62
N CYS A 219 48.62 2.33 -17.75
CA CYS A 219 49.69 2.56 -18.71
C CYS A 219 51.01 2.17 -18.03
N PRO A 220 51.88 1.38 -18.65
CA PRO A 220 53.11 0.90 -18.01
C PRO A 220 54.14 2.04 -17.98
N GLU A 221 54.07 2.93 -16.98
CA GLU A 221 55.12 3.92 -16.75
C GLU A 221 56.15 3.48 -15.70
N GLU A 222 55.89 2.45 -14.87
CA GLU A 222 56.89 1.95 -13.92
C GLU A 222 56.94 0.40 -13.83
N PRO A 223 58.13 -0.22 -13.89
CA PRO A 223 58.31 -1.65 -13.80
C PRO A 223 58.32 -2.10 -12.33
N GLU A 224 57.21 -1.94 -11.62
CA GLU A 224 57.01 -2.59 -10.32
C GLU A 224 56.26 -3.90 -10.54
N ALA A 225 56.99 -4.89 -11.03
CA ALA A 225 56.53 -6.25 -11.25
C ALA A 225 56.29 -7.00 -9.92
N ILE A 226 55.23 -6.68 -9.18
CA ILE A 226 54.59 -7.58 -8.19
C ILE A 226 53.08 -7.23 -8.13
N ASN A 227 52.25 -7.93 -8.94
CA ASN A 227 50.80 -8.27 -8.78
C ASN A 227 49.94 -8.29 -10.07
N ASP A 228 50.51 -8.04 -11.26
CA ASP A 228 49.72 -7.98 -12.50
C ASP A 228 48.95 -9.27 -12.83
N GLU A 229 49.59 -10.45 -12.71
CA GLU A 229 48.95 -11.72 -13.09
C GLU A 229 47.77 -12.12 -12.17
N GLU A 230 47.86 -11.85 -10.87
CA GLU A 230 46.76 -12.14 -9.93
C GLU A 230 45.53 -11.26 -10.22
N GLN A 231 45.72 -10.01 -10.64
CA GLN A 231 44.60 -9.12 -11.02
C GLN A 231 43.88 -9.60 -12.28
N PHE A 232 44.62 -10.09 -13.28
CA PHE A 232 44.02 -10.71 -14.48
C PHE A 232 43.18 -11.94 -14.12
N ASP A 233 43.72 -12.82 -13.28
CA ASP A 233 43.03 -14.04 -12.85
C ASP A 233 41.79 -13.70 -11.99
N GLU A 234 41.84 -12.65 -11.17
CA GLU A 234 40.69 -12.16 -10.40
C GLU A 234 39.57 -11.67 -11.34
N VAL A 235 39.88 -10.84 -12.34
CA VAL A 235 38.87 -10.37 -13.32
C VAL A 235 38.25 -11.52 -14.08
N GLU A 236 39.06 -12.50 -14.48
CA GLU A 236 38.57 -13.69 -15.17
C GLU A 236 37.65 -14.53 -14.26
N ALA A 237 38.02 -14.73 -12.99
CA ALA A 237 37.23 -15.47 -12.02
C ALA A 237 35.89 -14.78 -11.73
N VAL A 238 35.88 -13.46 -11.48
CA VAL A 238 34.65 -12.69 -11.25
C VAL A 238 33.77 -12.68 -12.50
N GLY A 239 34.37 -12.50 -13.69
CA GLY A 239 33.65 -12.53 -14.97
C GLY A 239 32.96 -13.88 -15.23
N LYS A 240 33.66 -15.00 -15.02
CA LYS A 240 33.09 -16.36 -15.13
C LYS A 240 31.96 -16.57 -14.12
N SER A 241 32.18 -16.20 -12.86
CA SER A 241 31.16 -16.32 -11.81
C SER A 241 29.89 -15.51 -12.14
N LEU A 242 30.05 -14.30 -12.69
CA LEU A 242 28.92 -13.47 -13.11
C LEU A 242 28.16 -14.09 -14.29
N LEU A 243 28.86 -14.63 -15.29
CA LEU A 243 28.25 -15.33 -16.43
C LEU A 243 27.48 -16.56 -15.97
N ASP A 244 28.04 -17.37 -15.08
CA ASP A 244 27.37 -18.52 -14.50
C ASP A 244 26.10 -18.08 -13.79
N ARG A 245 26.19 -17.03 -12.95
CA ARG A 245 25.05 -16.53 -12.17
C ARG A 245 23.89 -16.03 -13.04
N LEU A 246 24.18 -15.43 -14.20
CA LEU A 246 23.16 -14.98 -15.15
C LEU A 246 22.30 -16.12 -15.69
N THR A 247 22.82 -17.35 -15.73
CA THR A 247 22.09 -18.54 -16.21
C THR A 247 21.24 -19.22 -15.14
N VAL A 248 21.44 -18.85 -13.87
CA VAL A 248 20.74 -19.48 -12.74
C VAL A 248 19.40 -18.77 -12.49
N PRO A 249 18.29 -19.52 -12.32
CA PRO A 249 17.00 -18.94 -11.98
C PRO A 249 16.95 -18.43 -10.53
N VAL A 250 16.03 -17.52 -10.28
CA VAL A 250 15.55 -17.21 -8.93
C VAL A 250 14.65 -18.35 -8.47
N VAL A 251 14.98 -18.97 -7.34
CA VAL A 251 14.19 -20.05 -6.75
C VAL A 251 13.43 -19.53 -5.54
N TYR A 252 12.10 -19.61 -5.59
CA TYR A 252 11.25 -19.17 -4.50
C TYR A 252 11.00 -20.30 -3.47
N PRO A 253 10.51 -19.96 -2.26
CA PRO A 253 10.29 -20.95 -1.19
C PRO A 253 9.28 -22.05 -1.51
N ASP A 254 8.42 -21.83 -2.51
CA ASP A 254 7.46 -22.82 -3.02
C ASP A 254 8.06 -23.72 -4.10
N GLY A 255 9.37 -23.57 -4.39
CA GLY A 255 10.10 -24.32 -5.41
C GLY A 255 9.87 -23.80 -6.83
N THR A 256 9.11 -22.71 -7.01
CA THR A 256 8.94 -22.12 -8.33
C THR A 256 10.20 -21.39 -8.77
N GLU A 257 10.59 -21.59 -10.03
CA GLU A 257 11.76 -21.00 -10.63
C GLU A 257 11.36 -19.90 -11.62
N GLN A 258 12.01 -18.76 -11.56
CA GLN A 258 11.82 -17.67 -12.51
C GLN A 258 13.15 -17.10 -12.97
N TYR A 259 13.22 -16.75 -14.25
CA TYR A 259 14.40 -16.15 -14.85
C TYR A 259 14.20 -14.64 -14.97
N PHE A 260 15.31 -13.91 -14.84
CA PHE A 260 15.35 -12.53 -15.33
C PHE A 260 15.32 -12.55 -16.85
N GLY A 261 14.39 -11.81 -17.44
CA GLY A 261 14.28 -11.60 -18.87
C GLY A 261 13.96 -12.85 -19.67
N SER A 262 13.96 -12.66 -20.99
CA SER A 262 14.01 -13.78 -21.93
C SER A 262 15.44 -14.33 -22.02
N PRO A 263 15.62 -15.57 -22.54
CA PRO A 263 16.95 -16.09 -22.86
C PRO A 263 17.76 -15.17 -23.79
N SER A 264 17.09 -14.42 -24.67
CA SER A 264 17.74 -13.44 -25.54
C SER A 264 18.31 -12.24 -24.77
N ASP A 265 17.58 -11.74 -23.77
CA ASP A 265 18.02 -10.61 -22.94
C ASP A 265 19.24 -11.00 -22.10
N MET A 266 19.21 -12.21 -21.53
CA MET A 266 20.34 -12.77 -20.77
C MET A 266 21.55 -13.02 -21.68
N ALA A 267 21.34 -13.54 -22.89
CA ALA A 267 22.42 -13.77 -23.86
C ALA A 267 23.12 -12.48 -24.28
N SER A 268 22.36 -11.41 -24.52
CA SER A 268 22.92 -10.08 -24.85
C SER A 268 23.75 -9.52 -23.68
N THR A 269 23.24 -9.62 -22.45
CA THR A 269 23.98 -9.17 -21.25
C THR A 269 25.27 -9.98 -21.06
N ALA A 270 25.21 -11.30 -21.28
CA ALA A 270 26.37 -12.19 -21.20
C ALA A 270 27.39 -11.95 -22.33
N GLU A 271 26.97 -11.52 -23.51
CA GLU A 271 27.87 -11.15 -24.61
C GLU A 271 28.73 -9.95 -24.25
N HIS A 272 28.14 -8.90 -23.67
CA HIS A 272 28.88 -7.72 -23.24
C HIS A 272 29.98 -8.05 -22.21
N ILE A 273 29.67 -8.90 -21.22
CA ILE A 273 30.66 -9.36 -20.23
C ILE A 273 31.78 -10.15 -20.91
N ARG A 274 31.43 -11.08 -21.82
CA ARG A 274 32.42 -11.86 -22.59
C ARG A 274 33.33 -10.98 -23.42
N ASP A 275 32.81 -9.95 -24.06
CA ASP A 275 33.61 -9.05 -24.89
C ASP A 275 34.59 -8.21 -24.04
N ARG A 276 34.15 -7.73 -22.87
CA ARG A 276 35.05 -7.04 -21.94
C ARG A 276 36.13 -7.96 -21.37
N MET A 277 35.82 -9.23 -21.09
CA MET A 277 36.82 -10.23 -20.70
C MET A 277 37.85 -10.49 -21.82
N LYS A 278 37.43 -10.50 -23.09
CA LYS A 278 38.35 -10.61 -24.24
C LYS A 278 39.32 -9.43 -24.31
N LEU A 279 38.84 -8.21 -24.06
CA LEU A 279 39.70 -7.01 -24.02
C LEU A 279 40.78 -7.11 -22.94
N VAL A 280 40.41 -7.54 -21.73
CA VAL A 280 41.34 -7.77 -20.62
C VAL A 280 42.35 -8.86 -20.99
N SER A 281 41.91 -9.94 -21.64
CA SER A 281 42.78 -11.03 -22.10
C SER A 281 43.77 -10.57 -23.18
N LEU A 282 43.34 -9.70 -24.10
CA LEU A 282 44.19 -9.10 -25.12
C LEU A 282 45.28 -8.22 -24.49
N LYS A 283 44.92 -7.39 -23.50
CA LYS A 283 45.87 -6.56 -22.75
C LYS A 283 46.90 -7.44 -22.01
N ARG A 284 46.46 -8.56 -21.40
CA ARG A 284 47.36 -9.56 -20.78
C ARG A 284 48.40 -10.09 -21.77
N GLN A 285 47.99 -10.40 -23.00
CA GLN A 285 48.89 -10.88 -24.06
C GLN A 285 49.88 -9.80 -24.52
N GLN A 286 49.43 -8.55 -24.65
CA GLN A 286 50.28 -7.41 -25.03
C GLN A 286 51.41 -7.16 -24.00
N LEU A 287 51.09 -7.26 -22.71
CA LEU A 287 52.09 -7.09 -21.63
C LEU A 287 53.11 -8.23 -21.57
N ARG A 288 52.73 -9.46 -21.95
CA ARG A 288 53.66 -10.61 -22.01
C ARG A 288 54.63 -10.57 -23.20
N HIS A 289 54.28 -9.89 -24.30
CA HIS A 289 55.07 -9.86 -25.53
C HIS A 289 55.21 -8.43 -26.11
N PRO A 290 55.98 -7.52 -25.47
CA PRO A 290 56.15 -6.15 -25.94
C PRO A 290 56.89 -6.02 -27.28
N GLU A 291 57.64 -7.04 -27.72
CA GLU A 291 58.60 -6.95 -28.84
C GLU A 291 58.03 -7.20 -30.25
N MET A 292 56.75 -7.54 -30.42
CA MET A 292 56.19 -7.86 -31.75
C MET A 292 55.51 -6.68 -32.48
N MET A 293 55.50 -5.46 -31.93
CA MET A 293 54.88 -4.28 -32.58
C MET A 293 55.87 -3.24 -33.14
N THR A 294 57.19 -3.42 -32.95
CA THR A 294 58.21 -2.46 -33.43
C THR A 294 58.88 -2.82 -34.75
N THR A 295 58.44 -3.86 -35.46
CA THR A 295 59.04 -4.25 -36.75
C THR A 295 58.00 -4.24 -37.85
N GLU A 296 57.63 -3.04 -38.30
CA GLU A 296 57.22 -2.77 -39.69
C GLU A 296 57.28 -1.24 -39.88
N SER A 297 58.48 -0.76 -40.22
CA SER A 297 58.73 0.56 -40.81
C SER A 297 58.88 0.42 -42.32
#